data_AF-A0A538N032-F1
#
_entry.id   AF-A0A538N032-F1
#
_cell.length_a   1.000
_cell.length_b   1.000
_cell.length_c   1.000
_cell.angle_alpha   90.00
_cell.angle_beta   90.00
_cell.angle_gamma   90.00
#
_symmetry.space_group_name_H-M   'P 1'
#
loop_
_entity.id
_entity.type
_entity.pdbx_description
1 polymer ?
#
loop_
_entity_poly.entity_id
_entity_poly.type
_entity_poly.pdbx_seq_one_letter_code
_entity_poly.pdbx_strand_id
1 'polypeptide(L)'
;MSSGLRSAHEFGMTALAGVTADWAWAGADGSGVRVCVVDSGVDGSHPLIGDLERSVTVAEDPDGEIRVVDHPAIDEAGHGTACAGIIRGIAPGASISSVRVLTNGKSGTGAALLAGLDWAIAEGFDLINLSLATTQSRFVLALHDLADRAYFRRNVIVVSAHNRPVLSYPWTFSSVISVASHDLDDPMTFYYNPSPPVEFHARGVQVPVAWPGGGTIRSTGNSFAAPHITAICALILSRHEWLTPFQLKTVLFLTAANVAGRRDPTWLGGTDE
;
A
#
# COMPACT_ATOMS: atom_id res chain seq x y z
N MET A 1 -12.33 15.44 -43.68
CA MET A 1 -11.34 15.04 -42.65
C MET A 1 -12.00 13.97 -41.82
N SER A 2 -11.57 12.71 -41.99
CA SER A 2 -12.20 11.55 -41.34
C SER A 2 -11.88 11.59 -39.85
N SER A 3 -12.91 11.77 -39.01
CA SER A 3 -12.83 11.57 -37.57
C SER A 3 -12.73 10.07 -37.30
N GLY A 4 -11.52 9.52 -37.43
CA GLY A 4 -11.23 8.14 -37.08
C GLY A 4 -11.32 7.96 -35.58
N LEU A 5 -12.54 7.65 -35.09
CA LEU A 5 -12.69 6.98 -33.80
C LEU A 5 -11.89 5.68 -33.91
N ARG A 6 -10.75 5.65 -33.22
CA ARG A 6 -9.90 4.47 -33.11
C ARG A 6 -10.75 3.32 -32.63
N SER A 7 -10.69 2.19 -33.34
CA SER A 7 -11.46 1.02 -32.97
C SER A 7 -10.98 0.50 -31.61
N ALA A 8 -11.87 -0.12 -30.85
CA ALA A 8 -11.54 -0.65 -29.55
C ALA A 8 -10.38 -1.68 -29.60
N HIS A 9 -10.12 -2.31 -30.75
CA HIS A 9 -8.99 -3.21 -31.00
C HIS A 9 -7.61 -2.52 -31.09
N GLU A 10 -7.53 -1.20 -31.31
CA GLU A 10 -6.25 -0.47 -31.32
C GLU A 10 -5.73 -0.17 -29.90
N PHE A 11 -6.60 -0.26 -28.90
CA PHE A 11 -6.22 -0.31 -27.49
C PHE A 11 -6.18 -1.79 -27.11
N GLY A 12 -5.07 -2.30 -26.56
CA GLY A 12 -5.02 -3.69 -26.10
C GLY A 12 -6.12 -3.95 -25.08
N MET A 13 -7.21 -4.60 -25.49
CA MET A 13 -8.36 -4.88 -24.63
C MET A 13 -8.30 -6.33 -24.16
N THR A 14 -8.12 -6.53 -22.86
CA THR A 14 -8.39 -7.82 -22.21
C THR A 14 -9.86 -7.84 -21.80
N ALA A 15 -10.62 -8.83 -22.27
CA ALA A 15 -11.98 -9.04 -21.76
C ALA A 15 -11.92 -9.33 -20.26
N LEU A 16 -12.88 -8.85 -19.46
CA LEU A 16 -12.89 -9.04 -18.00
C LEU A 16 -12.74 -10.51 -17.58
N ALA A 17 -13.35 -11.43 -18.33
CA ALA A 17 -13.23 -12.88 -18.10
C ALA A 17 -11.81 -13.45 -18.33
N GLY A 18 -10.94 -12.72 -19.02
CA GLY A 18 -9.54 -13.07 -19.23
C GLY A 18 -8.59 -12.53 -18.17
N VAL A 19 -9.08 -11.74 -17.20
CA VAL A 19 -8.27 -11.22 -16.08
C VAL A 19 -8.27 -12.26 -14.96
N THR A 20 -7.25 -13.11 -14.95
CA THR A 20 -7.01 -14.13 -13.91
C THR A 20 -5.79 -13.76 -13.06
N ALA A 21 -5.59 -14.44 -11.93
CA ALA A 21 -4.37 -14.31 -11.12
C ALA A 21 -3.11 -14.59 -11.97
N ASP A 22 -3.17 -15.59 -12.85
CA ASP A 22 -2.03 -15.94 -13.71
C ASP A 22 -1.73 -14.81 -14.71
N TRP A 23 -2.76 -14.24 -15.34
CA TRP A 23 -2.60 -13.08 -16.22
C TRP A 23 -2.03 -11.87 -15.45
N ALA A 24 -2.50 -11.67 -14.23
CA ALA A 24 -2.18 -10.52 -13.42
C ALA A 24 -0.73 -10.55 -12.90
N TRP A 25 -0.24 -11.70 -12.40
CA TRP A 25 1.06 -11.77 -11.72
C TRP A 25 1.83 -13.09 -11.84
N ALA A 26 1.45 -14.06 -12.69
CA ALA A 26 2.25 -15.30 -12.80
C ALA A 26 3.70 -15.00 -13.22
N GLY A 27 4.67 -15.51 -12.45
CA GLY A 27 6.10 -15.30 -12.69
C GLY A 27 6.57 -13.85 -12.52
N ALA A 28 5.72 -12.95 -12.03
CA ALA A 28 6.13 -11.60 -11.64
C ALA A 28 6.87 -11.64 -10.31
N ASP A 29 7.81 -10.72 -10.13
CA ASP A 29 8.54 -10.51 -8.88
C ASP A 29 8.48 -9.06 -8.39
N GLY A 30 7.82 -8.15 -9.12
CA GLY A 30 7.74 -6.73 -8.79
C GLY A 30 8.84 -5.87 -9.41
N SER A 31 9.74 -6.45 -10.23
CA SER A 31 10.81 -5.71 -10.90
C SER A 31 10.29 -4.50 -11.68
N GLY A 32 11.00 -3.38 -11.56
CA GLY A 32 10.65 -2.12 -12.22
C GLY A 32 9.61 -1.26 -11.49
N VAL A 33 8.99 -1.77 -10.41
CA VAL A 33 8.03 -1.01 -9.61
C VAL A 33 8.71 -0.36 -8.41
N ARG A 34 8.48 0.93 -8.21
CA ARG A 34 8.98 1.71 -7.07
C ARG A 34 7.92 1.82 -5.99
N VAL A 35 8.26 1.40 -4.77
CA VAL A 35 7.38 1.38 -3.60
C VAL A 35 7.94 2.27 -2.51
N CYS A 36 7.14 3.22 -2.04
CA CYS A 36 7.47 4.05 -0.89
C CYS A 36 6.71 3.58 0.35
N VAL A 37 7.44 3.25 1.42
CA VAL A 37 6.88 2.95 2.75
C VAL A 37 6.91 4.22 3.58
N VAL A 38 5.74 4.83 3.79
CA VAL A 38 5.57 6.03 4.64
C VAL A 38 5.17 5.57 6.03
N ASP A 39 6.12 5.52 6.98
CA ASP A 39 5.93 4.88 8.28
C ASP A 39 6.95 5.36 9.35
N SER A 40 7.45 4.47 10.22
CA SER A 40 8.45 4.73 11.28
C SER A 40 9.92 4.71 10.81
N GLY A 41 10.14 4.55 9.52
CA GLY A 41 11.47 4.25 8.95
C GLY A 41 11.54 2.79 8.50
N VAL A 42 12.64 2.42 7.85
CA VAL A 42 12.91 1.02 7.47
C VAL A 42 14.38 0.74 7.74
N ASP A 43 14.67 -0.35 8.44
CA ASP A 43 16.03 -0.86 8.64
C ASP A 43 16.53 -1.52 7.34
N GLY A 44 17.35 -0.79 6.58
CA GLY A 44 17.94 -1.29 5.33
C GLY A 44 19.05 -2.32 5.55
N SER A 45 19.56 -2.47 6.77
CA SER A 45 20.54 -3.51 7.11
C SER A 45 19.88 -4.86 7.44
N HIS A 46 18.56 -4.89 7.56
CA HIS A 46 17.81 -6.08 7.93
C HIS A 46 17.88 -7.15 6.82
N PRO A 47 18.24 -8.42 7.11
CA PRO A 47 18.44 -9.47 6.10
C PRO A 47 17.22 -9.78 5.22
N LEU A 48 16.01 -9.59 5.76
CA LEU A 48 14.75 -9.78 5.03
C LEU A 48 14.32 -8.57 4.17
N ILE A 49 15.05 -7.45 4.23
CA ILE A 49 14.74 -6.22 3.48
C ILE A 49 15.78 -5.99 2.38
N GLY A 50 17.06 -5.98 2.77
CA GLY A 50 18.16 -5.55 1.92
C GLY A 50 18.16 -4.05 1.66
N ASP A 51 18.91 -3.65 0.63
CA ASP A 51 19.13 -2.24 0.32
C ASP A 51 17.84 -1.51 -0.07
N LEU A 52 17.77 -0.23 0.33
CA LEU A 52 16.71 0.70 -0.04
C LEU A 52 17.19 1.60 -1.17
N GLU A 53 16.27 1.99 -2.07
CA GLU A 53 16.54 3.01 -3.09
C GLU A 53 16.81 4.37 -2.44
N ARG A 54 15.97 4.77 -1.47
CA ARG A 54 16.18 5.95 -0.62
C ARG A 54 15.68 5.74 0.80
N SER A 55 16.24 6.49 1.74
CA SER A 55 15.71 6.65 3.09
C SER A 55 15.73 8.12 3.49
N VAL A 56 14.57 8.65 3.89
CA VAL A 56 14.38 10.04 4.28
C VAL A 56 13.54 10.13 5.55
N THR A 57 13.63 11.26 6.25
CA THR A 57 12.76 11.59 7.39
C THR A 57 12.12 12.93 7.18
N VAL A 58 10.91 13.10 7.72
CA VAL A 58 10.34 14.43 7.92
C VAL A 58 10.95 15.02 9.20
N ALA A 59 11.55 16.20 9.08
CA ALA A 59 12.15 16.96 10.17
C ALA A 59 11.52 18.36 10.24
N GLU A 60 11.41 18.88 11.45
CA GLU A 60 11.03 20.27 11.71
C GLU A 60 12.30 21.02 12.13
N ASP A 61 12.59 22.15 11.47
CA ASP A 61 13.73 22.97 11.81
C ASP A 61 13.43 23.91 13.00
N PRO A 62 14.44 24.62 13.56
CA PRO A 62 14.22 25.50 14.71
C PRO A 62 13.24 26.66 14.48
N ASP A 63 12.97 27.00 13.22
CA ASP A 63 12.02 28.04 12.83
C ASP A 63 10.58 27.48 12.67
N GLY A 64 10.41 26.16 12.85
CA GLY A 64 9.13 25.46 12.73
C GLY A 64 8.81 25.00 11.29
N GLU A 65 9.76 25.09 10.36
CA GLU A 65 9.56 24.67 8.98
C GLU A 65 9.75 23.16 8.82
N ILE A 66 8.77 22.52 8.19
CA ILE A 66 8.79 21.07 7.95
C ILE A 66 9.47 20.77 6.61
N ARG A 67 10.49 19.91 6.63
CA ARG A 67 11.23 19.48 5.44
C ARG A 67 11.43 17.97 5.43
N VAL A 68 11.52 17.41 4.22
CA VAL A 68 11.99 16.04 4.01
C VAL A 68 13.49 16.08 3.71
N VAL A 69 14.26 15.33 4.49
CA VAL A 69 15.73 15.29 4.39
C VAL A 69 16.22 13.84 4.39
N ASP A 70 17.38 13.61 3.78
CA ASP A 70 18.05 12.31 3.82
C ASP A 70 18.24 11.84 5.26
N HIS A 71 18.03 10.55 5.48
CA HIS A 71 18.13 9.93 6.80
C HIS A 71 18.76 8.54 6.68
N PRO A 72 19.53 8.10 7.69
CA PRO A 72 19.98 6.70 7.74
C PRO A 72 18.79 5.73 7.62
N ALA A 73 19.00 4.62 6.90
CA ALA A 73 18.04 3.54 6.75
C ALA A 73 17.91 2.73 8.05
N ILE A 74 17.32 3.36 9.06
CA ILE A 74 17.10 2.82 10.41
C ILE A 74 15.62 2.90 10.77
N ASP A 75 15.19 2.01 11.64
CA ASP A 75 13.85 1.98 12.22
C ASP A 75 13.93 1.45 13.64
N GLU A 76 13.83 2.34 14.63
CA GLU A 76 13.92 1.98 16.04
C GLU A 76 12.61 1.36 16.56
N ALA A 77 11.50 1.61 15.86
CA ALA A 77 10.19 1.14 16.26
C ALA A 77 9.81 -0.21 15.64
N GLY A 78 10.31 -0.49 14.45
CA GLY A 78 10.14 -1.75 13.73
C GLY A 78 8.90 -1.84 12.84
N HIS A 79 7.95 -0.90 12.93
CA HIS A 79 6.68 -1.01 12.20
C HIS A 79 6.84 -0.84 10.68
N GLY A 80 7.63 0.15 10.25
CA GLY A 80 7.93 0.31 8.82
C GLY A 80 8.81 -0.82 8.29
N THR A 81 9.75 -1.32 9.07
CA THR A 81 10.56 -2.52 8.73
C THR A 81 9.68 -3.75 8.56
N ALA A 82 8.70 -3.95 9.43
CA ALA A 82 7.70 -5.02 9.30
C ALA A 82 6.91 -4.90 7.99
N CYS A 83 6.44 -3.71 7.64
CA CYS A 83 5.71 -3.46 6.39
C CYS A 83 6.59 -3.70 5.15
N ALA A 84 7.82 -3.18 5.16
CA ALA A 84 8.77 -3.39 4.08
C ALA A 84 9.13 -4.86 3.89
N GLY A 85 9.21 -5.64 4.98
CA GLY A 85 9.51 -7.08 4.93
C GLY A 85 8.40 -7.90 4.29
N ILE A 86 7.14 -7.55 4.56
CA ILE A 86 5.99 -8.15 3.87
C ILE A 86 6.07 -7.85 2.38
N ILE A 87 6.33 -6.59 2.01
CA ILE A 87 6.44 -6.18 0.60
C ILE A 87 7.57 -6.94 -0.09
N ARG A 88 8.78 -6.95 0.49
CA ARG A 88 9.94 -7.65 -0.05
C ARG A 88 9.73 -9.16 -0.16
N GLY A 89 9.01 -9.77 0.79
CA GLY A 89 8.74 -11.21 0.78
C GLY A 89 7.82 -11.67 -0.35
N ILE A 90 6.92 -10.81 -0.82
CA ILE A 90 5.94 -11.12 -1.88
C ILE A 90 6.41 -10.57 -3.24
N ALA A 91 6.98 -9.37 -3.27
CA ALA A 91 7.48 -8.69 -4.46
C ALA A 91 8.99 -8.39 -4.34
N PRO A 92 9.86 -9.43 -4.40
CA PRO A 92 11.28 -9.28 -4.10
C PRO A 92 12.04 -8.38 -5.08
N GLY A 93 11.56 -8.20 -6.31
CA GLY A 93 12.14 -7.33 -7.34
C GLY A 93 11.76 -5.84 -7.22
N ALA A 94 10.77 -5.49 -6.38
CA ALA A 94 10.34 -4.09 -6.23
C ALA A 94 11.44 -3.23 -5.57
N SER A 95 11.63 -1.99 -6.03
CA SER A 95 12.53 -1.03 -5.38
C SER A 95 11.81 -0.37 -4.21
N ILE A 96 12.35 -0.49 -2.99
CA ILE A 96 11.71 0.04 -1.77
C ILE A 96 12.44 1.31 -1.33
N SER A 97 11.68 2.37 -1.07
CA SER A 97 12.14 3.58 -0.38
C SER A 97 11.40 3.76 0.95
N SER A 98 12.01 4.47 1.87
CA SER A 98 11.48 4.72 3.22
C SER A 98 11.31 6.21 3.49
N VAL A 99 10.14 6.61 3.96
CA VAL A 99 9.84 7.95 4.47
C VAL A 99 9.42 7.83 5.92
N ARG A 100 10.30 8.24 6.83
CA ARG A 100 9.99 8.27 8.26
C ARG A 100 9.15 9.50 8.61
N VAL A 101 7.90 9.26 9.00
CA VAL A 101 6.96 10.27 9.53
C VAL A 101 6.58 10.03 10.99
N LEU A 102 6.95 8.87 11.55
CA LEU A 102 6.78 8.53 12.96
C LEU A 102 8.16 8.48 13.62
N THR A 103 8.42 9.34 14.60
CA THR A 103 9.76 9.43 15.23
C THR A 103 10.02 8.30 16.23
N ASN A 104 8.98 7.83 16.94
CA ASN A 104 9.07 6.73 17.93
C ASN A 104 8.12 5.56 17.60
N GLY A 105 7.71 5.41 16.34
CA GLY A 105 6.77 4.36 15.89
C GLY A 105 5.32 4.47 16.34
N LYS A 106 5.03 5.37 17.27
CA LYS A 106 3.68 5.57 17.83
C LYS A 106 3.16 7.00 17.68
N SER A 107 4.07 7.95 17.49
CA SER A 107 3.76 9.37 17.46
C SER A 107 4.36 9.99 16.21
N GLY A 108 3.50 10.63 15.43
CA GLY A 108 3.83 11.53 14.34
C GLY A 108 2.78 12.63 14.30
N THR A 109 3.12 13.77 13.71
CA THR A 109 2.15 14.86 13.53
C THR A 109 1.40 14.67 12.22
N GLY A 110 0.15 15.16 12.14
CA GLY A 110 -0.56 15.15 10.86
C GLY A 110 0.14 16.00 9.80
N ALA A 111 0.92 17.00 10.22
CA ALA A 111 1.77 17.79 9.32
C ALA A 111 2.94 16.96 8.78
N ALA A 112 3.57 16.11 9.59
CA ALA A 112 4.59 15.18 9.12
C ALA A 112 4.04 14.13 8.15
N LEU A 113 2.83 13.61 8.42
CA LEU A 113 2.12 12.74 7.47
C LEU A 113 1.89 13.44 6.13
N LEU A 114 1.38 14.68 6.14
CA LEU A 114 1.16 15.45 4.92
C LEU A 114 2.46 15.67 4.14
N ALA A 115 3.52 16.10 4.80
CA ALA A 115 4.81 16.37 4.16
C ALA A 115 5.45 15.09 3.57
N GLY A 116 5.42 13.99 4.31
CA GLY A 116 5.96 12.71 3.83
C GLY A 116 5.16 12.14 2.65
N LEU A 117 3.83 12.23 2.70
CA LEU A 117 2.97 11.78 1.61
C LEU A 117 3.13 12.67 0.37
N ASP A 118 3.17 13.99 0.52
CA ASP A 118 3.39 14.94 -0.57
C ASP A 118 4.73 14.68 -1.28
N TRP A 119 5.79 14.46 -0.50
CA TRP A 119 7.11 14.11 -1.05
C TRP A 119 7.07 12.80 -1.84
N ALA A 120 6.43 11.74 -1.32
CA ALA A 120 6.33 10.46 -2.02
C ALA A 120 5.55 10.60 -3.35
N ILE A 121 4.49 11.42 -3.37
CA ILE A 121 3.74 11.71 -4.60
C ILE A 121 4.60 12.50 -5.61
N ALA A 122 5.33 13.51 -5.13
CA ALA A 122 6.20 14.35 -5.95
C ALA A 122 7.35 13.55 -6.60
N GLU A 123 7.92 12.60 -5.86
CA GLU A 123 8.99 11.70 -6.32
C GLU A 123 8.52 10.62 -7.32
N GLY A 124 7.21 10.51 -7.55
CA GLY A 124 6.68 9.65 -8.59
C GLY A 124 6.79 8.16 -8.27
N PHE A 125 6.62 7.76 -7.00
CA PHE A 125 6.53 6.34 -6.64
C PHE A 125 5.26 5.70 -7.22
N ASP A 126 5.37 4.53 -7.84
CA ASP A 126 4.20 3.82 -8.39
C ASP A 126 3.23 3.44 -7.27
N LEU A 127 3.77 2.97 -6.14
CA LEU A 127 3.01 2.54 -4.97
C LEU A 127 3.48 3.27 -3.72
N ILE A 128 2.53 3.69 -2.89
CA ILE A 128 2.77 4.30 -1.59
C ILE A 128 2.04 3.46 -0.54
N ASN A 129 2.79 2.72 0.29
CA ASN A 129 2.24 1.98 1.42
C ASN A 129 2.14 2.89 2.63
N LEU A 130 0.92 3.07 3.14
CA LEU A 130 0.63 3.91 4.28
C LEU A 130 -0.08 3.10 5.38
N SER A 131 0.67 2.68 6.39
CA SER A 131 0.12 1.89 7.51
C SER A 131 -0.18 2.75 8.75
N LEU A 132 -0.57 4.01 8.52
CA LEU A 132 -0.91 5.00 9.55
C LEU A 132 -2.02 5.94 9.07
N ALA A 133 -2.71 6.57 10.01
CA ALA A 133 -3.82 7.46 9.75
C ALA A 133 -3.92 8.56 10.81
N THR A 134 -4.67 9.61 10.52
CA THR A 134 -4.99 10.67 11.49
C THR A 134 -6.49 10.77 11.74
N THR A 135 -6.87 10.99 12.99
CA THR A 135 -8.27 11.28 13.41
C THR A 135 -8.56 12.79 13.41
N GLN A 136 -7.56 13.61 13.14
CA GLN A 136 -7.66 15.07 13.25
C GLN A 136 -8.30 15.67 11.99
N SER A 137 -9.55 16.09 12.12
CA SER A 137 -10.38 16.59 11.01
C SER A 137 -9.76 17.76 10.22
N ARG A 138 -8.93 18.59 10.86
CA ARG A 138 -8.27 19.72 10.19
C ARG A 138 -7.36 19.34 9.03
N PHE A 139 -6.88 18.08 8.96
CA PHE A 139 -6.02 17.62 7.88
C PHE A 139 -6.78 16.94 6.73
N VAL A 140 -8.10 16.74 6.86
CA VAL A 140 -8.89 15.95 5.90
C VAL A 140 -8.87 16.54 4.50
N LEU A 141 -9.05 17.86 4.37
CA LEU A 141 -9.06 18.53 3.06
C LEU A 141 -7.69 18.43 2.37
N ALA A 142 -6.60 18.61 3.12
CA ALA A 142 -5.25 18.49 2.58
C ALA A 142 -4.92 17.04 2.18
N LEU A 143 -5.37 16.05 2.97
CA LEU A 143 -5.20 14.64 2.62
C LEU A 143 -6.02 14.26 1.38
N HIS A 144 -7.22 14.81 1.20
CA HIS A 144 -8.02 14.60 0.00
C HIS A 144 -7.31 15.15 -1.25
N ASP A 145 -6.79 16.38 -1.17
CA ASP A 145 -6.05 16.99 -2.28
C ASP A 145 -4.82 16.16 -2.66
N LEU A 146 -4.06 15.65 -1.68
CA LEU A 146 -2.94 14.74 -1.93
C LEU A 146 -3.39 13.42 -2.54
N ALA A 147 -4.45 12.80 -2.02
CA ALA A 147 -4.94 11.51 -2.52
C ALA A 147 -5.43 11.61 -3.97
N ASP A 148 -6.15 12.68 -4.31
CA ASP A 148 -6.63 12.91 -5.68
C ASP A 148 -5.46 13.25 -6.62
N ARG A 149 -4.49 14.06 -6.16
CA ARG A 149 -3.28 14.35 -6.92
C ARG A 149 -2.48 13.07 -7.21
N ALA A 150 -2.32 12.19 -6.22
CA ALA A 150 -1.69 10.88 -6.39
C ALA A 150 -2.42 10.06 -7.45
N TYR A 151 -3.74 9.95 -7.32
CA TYR A 151 -4.60 9.22 -8.25
C TYR A 151 -4.45 9.71 -9.70
N PHE A 152 -4.50 11.03 -9.93
CA PHE A 152 -4.37 11.59 -11.29
C PHE A 152 -2.94 11.48 -11.85
N ARG A 153 -1.92 11.40 -10.99
CA ARG A 153 -0.52 11.18 -11.39
C ARG A 153 -0.14 9.71 -11.51
N ARG A 154 -1.09 8.79 -11.27
CA ARG A 154 -0.91 7.33 -11.25
C ARG A 154 -0.03 6.80 -10.12
N ASN A 155 0.15 7.59 -9.06
CA ASN A 155 0.66 7.07 -7.79
C ASN A 155 -0.50 6.37 -7.06
N VAL A 156 -0.34 5.10 -6.71
CA VAL A 156 -1.38 4.34 -6.00
C VAL A 156 -1.06 4.30 -4.51
N ILE A 157 -1.96 4.88 -3.71
CA ILE A 157 -1.86 4.82 -2.26
C ILE A 157 -2.62 3.59 -1.75
N VAL A 158 -1.92 2.70 -1.06
CA VAL A 158 -2.49 1.56 -0.35
C VAL A 158 -2.40 1.85 1.13
N VAL A 159 -3.54 1.83 1.83
CA VAL A 159 -3.63 2.30 3.20
C VAL A 159 -4.43 1.36 4.09
N SER A 160 -3.92 1.11 5.30
CA SER A 160 -4.63 0.25 6.26
C SER A 160 -5.80 0.98 6.91
N ALA A 161 -6.92 0.28 7.07
CA ALA A 161 -8.00 0.71 7.96
C ALA A 161 -7.53 0.78 9.42
N HIS A 162 -8.17 1.61 10.23
CA HIS A 162 -7.81 1.74 11.64
C HIS A 162 -8.04 0.43 12.41
N ASN A 163 -7.14 0.06 13.32
CA ASN A 163 -7.25 -1.16 14.15
C ASN A 163 -8.36 -1.10 15.23
N ARG A 164 -9.14 -0.03 15.25
CA ARG A 164 -10.23 0.24 16.19
C ARG A 164 -11.36 0.91 15.38
N PRO A 165 -12.62 0.83 15.83
CA PRO A 165 -13.75 1.48 15.15
C PRO A 165 -13.71 3.00 15.35
N VAL A 166 -12.69 3.64 14.79
CA VAL A 166 -12.45 5.08 14.87
C VAL A 166 -12.30 5.60 13.44
N LEU A 167 -13.05 6.65 13.13
CA LEU A 167 -12.91 7.34 11.85
C LEU A 167 -11.54 8.01 11.78
N SER A 168 -10.78 7.65 10.75
CA SER A 168 -9.49 8.25 10.45
C SER A 168 -9.28 8.31 8.93
N TYR A 169 -8.24 9.04 8.54
CA TYR A 169 -7.96 9.39 7.15
C TYR A 169 -6.49 9.08 6.82
N PRO A 170 -6.16 8.69 5.58
CA PRO A 170 -7.00 8.78 4.36
C PRO A 170 -7.76 7.50 3.96
N TRP A 171 -7.74 6.42 4.74
CA TRP A 171 -8.28 5.12 4.31
C TRP A 171 -9.76 5.08 3.93
N THR A 172 -10.55 6.11 4.27
CA THR A 172 -11.96 6.22 3.88
C THR A 172 -12.17 6.85 2.50
N PHE A 173 -11.11 7.30 1.83
CA PHE A 173 -11.20 7.98 0.53
C PHE A 173 -11.33 6.98 -0.61
N SER A 174 -12.13 7.29 -1.62
CA SER A 174 -12.29 6.44 -2.80
C SER A 174 -11.06 6.40 -3.71
N SER A 175 -10.22 7.45 -3.67
CA SER A 175 -8.99 7.57 -4.46
C SER A 175 -7.82 6.70 -3.94
N VAL A 176 -7.94 6.10 -2.75
CA VAL A 176 -6.94 5.18 -2.18
C VAL A 176 -7.46 3.74 -2.19
N ILE A 177 -6.57 2.75 -2.06
CA ILE A 177 -6.92 1.35 -1.84
C ILE A 177 -6.91 1.10 -0.33
N SER A 178 -8.08 0.87 0.27
CA SER A 178 -8.21 0.68 1.71
C SER A 178 -8.25 -0.80 2.09
N VAL A 179 -7.48 -1.16 3.12
CA VAL A 179 -7.23 -2.57 3.46
C VAL A 179 -7.46 -2.87 4.93
N ALA A 180 -8.28 -3.87 5.24
CA ALA A 180 -8.41 -4.47 6.58
C ALA A 180 -7.78 -5.87 6.63
N SER A 181 -7.66 -6.43 7.83
CA SER A 181 -7.04 -7.74 8.04
C SER A 181 -8.04 -8.90 7.98
N HIS A 182 -7.51 -10.07 7.60
CA HIS A 182 -8.04 -11.41 7.90
C HIS A 182 -6.90 -12.30 8.42
N ASP A 183 -7.23 -13.54 8.78
CA ASP A 183 -6.35 -14.49 9.46
C ASP A 183 -5.86 -15.68 8.61
N LEU A 184 -6.31 -15.78 7.36
CA LEU A 184 -5.77 -16.80 6.44
C LEU A 184 -4.26 -16.66 6.23
N ASP A 185 -3.59 -17.81 6.15
CA ASP A 185 -2.12 -17.88 6.12
C ASP A 185 -1.50 -17.61 4.75
N ASP A 186 -2.25 -17.79 3.65
CA ASP A 186 -1.73 -17.52 2.31
C ASP A 186 -1.56 -16.01 2.07
N PRO A 187 -0.32 -15.50 1.88
CA PRO A 187 -0.08 -14.07 1.67
C PRO A 187 -0.67 -13.53 0.36
N MET A 188 -1.01 -14.41 -0.60
CA MET A 188 -1.60 -14.02 -1.88
C MET A 188 -3.13 -14.05 -1.85
N THR A 189 -3.74 -14.58 -0.79
CA THR A 189 -5.19 -14.58 -0.64
C THR A 189 -5.65 -13.25 -0.08
N PHE A 190 -6.63 -12.65 -0.76
CA PHE A 190 -7.32 -11.44 -0.34
C PHE A 190 -8.77 -11.45 -0.83
N TYR A 191 -9.61 -10.65 -0.18
CA TYR A 191 -11.04 -10.54 -0.46
C TYR A 191 -11.41 -9.11 -0.83
N TYR A 192 -12.39 -8.98 -1.71
CA TYR A 192 -13.05 -7.71 -1.98
C TYR A 192 -14.24 -7.53 -1.03
N ASN A 193 -14.40 -6.34 -0.46
CA ASN A 193 -15.55 -5.99 0.35
C ASN A 193 -16.59 -5.22 -0.47
N PRO A 194 -17.80 -5.76 -0.71
CA PRO A 194 -18.85 -5.07 -1.45
C PRO A 194 -19.51 -3.91 -0.68
N SER A 195 -19.20 -3.76 0.62
CA SER A 195 -19.78 -2.76 1.52
C SER A 195 -18.71 -1.77 2.02
N PRO A 196 -18.38 -0.69 1.27
CA PRO A 196 -17.36 0.29 1.64
C PRO A 196 -17.62 0.91 3.03
N PRO A 197 -16.61 1.46 3.74
CA PRO A 197 -15.43 2.13 3.19
C PRO A 197 -14.13 1.31 3.11
N VAL A 198 -14.05 0.13 3.73
CA VAL A 198 -12.92 -0.79 3.47
C VAL A 198 -13.13 -1.46 2.12
N GLU A 199 -12.12 -1.48 1.25
CA GLU A 199 -12.22 -2.02 -0.11
C GLU A 199 -11.74 -3.48 -0.18
N PHE A 200 -10.66 -3.83 0.53
CA PHE A 200 -10.09 -5.17 0.53
C PHE A 200 -9.76 -5.70 1.93
N HIS A 201 -9.75 -7.02 2.07
CA HIS A 201 -9.18 -7.71 3.23
C HIS A 201 -7.99 -8.55 2.81
N ALA A 202 -6.86 -8.42 3.51
CA ALA A 202 -5.66 -9.22 3.29
C ALA A 202 -5.10 -9.76 4.61
N ARG A 203 -4.08 -10.62 4.54
CA ARG A 203 -3.49 -11.22 5.75
C ARG A 203 -2.93 -10.15 6.70
N GLY A 204 -3.43 -10.14 7.93
CA GLY A 204 -2.97 -9.19 8.96
C GLY A 204 -3.04 -9.72 10.38
N VAL A 205 -3.42 -10.99 10.60
CA VAL A 205 -3.45 -11.63 11.91
C VAL A 205 -2.28 -12.60 12.05
N GLN A 206 -1.55 -12.50 13.17
CA GLN A 206 -0.44 -13.39 13.52
C GLN A 206 0.63 -13.50 12.41
N VAL A 207 0.93 -12.39 11.75
CA VAL A 207 1.87 -12.32 10.64
C VAL A 207 3.31 -12.36 11.18
N PRO A 208 4.19 -13.25 10.69
CA PRO A 208 5.62 -13.15 10.95
C PRO A 208 6.19 -11.95 10.19
N VAL A 209 6.77 -10.99 10.91
CA VAL A 209 7.26 -9.73 10.33
C VAL A 209 8.70 -9.44 10.76
N ALA A 210 9.47 -8.87 9.84
CA ALA A 210 10.83 -8.37 10.10
C ALA A 210 10.81 -7.35 11.26
N TRP A 211 11.84 -7.39 12.11
CA TRP A 211 11.89 -6.56 13.31
C TRP A 211 13.33 -6.08 13.59
N PRO A 212 13.53 -4.93 14.23
CA PRO A 212 14.87 -4.36 14.46
C PRO A 212 15.85 -5.35 15.10
N GLY A 213 17.13 -5.23 14.73
CA GLY A 213 18.19 -6.15 15.15
C GLY A 213 18.30 -7.41 14.30
N GLY A 214 17.69 -7.44 13.11
CA GLY A 214 17.72 -8.58 12.19
C GLY A 214 16.78 -9.74 12.56
N GLY A 215 15.82 -9.48 13.44
CA GLY A 215 14.92 -10.50 14.00
C GLY A 215 13.58 -10.62 13.27
N THR A 216 12.69 -11.43 13.84
CA THR A 216 11.30 -11.54 13.37
C THR A 216 10.40 -11.71 14.59
N ILE A 217 9.24 -11.07 14.56
CA ILE A 217 8.18 -11.25 15.57
C ILE A 217 6.88 -11.68 14.91
N ARG A 218 5.91 -12.19 15.68
CA ARG A 218 4.53 -12.34 15.21
C ARG A 218 3.69 -11.17 15.71
N SER A 219 2.92 -10.57 14.82
CA SER A 219 2.09 -9.41 15.16
C SER A 219 0.76 -9.42 14.42
N THR A 220 -0.22 -8.67 14.94
CA THR A 220 -1.57 -8.56 14.38
C THR A 220 -1.94 -7.09 14.20
N GLY A 221 -2.49 -6.77 13.03
CA GLY A 221 -3.02 -5.45 12.71
C GLY A 221 -3.37 -5.31 11.23
N ASN A 222 -4.35 -4.45 10.93
CA ASN A 222 -4.66 -4.00 9.57
C ASN A 222 -3.44 -3.36 8.89
N SER A 223 -2.52 -2.79 9.67
CA SER A 223 -1.26 -2.22 9.19
C SER A 223 -0.37 -3.24 8.49
N PHE A 224 -0.51 -4.54 8.78
CA PHE A 224 0.20 -5.61 8.09
C PHE A 224 -0.60 -6.17 6.90
N ALA A 225 -1.89 -5.85 6.77
CA ALA A 225 -2.69 -6.23 5.60
C ALA A 225 -2.41 -5.31 4.40
N ALA A 226 -2.28 -4.00 4.63
CA ALA A 226 -1.92 -3.03 3.57
C ALA A 226 -0.66 -3.43 2.77
N PRO A 227 0.48 -3.80 3.38
CA PRO A 227 1.68 -4.18 2.63
C PRO A 227 1.53 -5.48 1.82
N HIS A 228 0.60 -6.39 2.18
CA HIS A 228 0.28 -7.53 1.32
C HIS A 228 -0.37 -7.05 0.01
N ILE A 229 -1.37 -6.17 0.09
CA ILE A 229 -2.01 -5.59 -1.11
C ILE A 229 -1.03 -4.73 -1.90
N THR A 230 -0.17 -3.95 -1.23
CA THR A 230 0.91 -3.20 -1.89
C THR A 230 1.80 -4.13 -2.71
N ALA A 231 2.22 -5.26 -2.14
CA ALA A 231 3.08 -6.20 -2.84
C ALA A 231 2.37 -6.84 -4.05
N ILE A 232 1.11 -7.25 -3.90
CA ILE A 232 0.30 -7.78 -5.00
C ILE A 232 0.14 -6.73 -6.11
N CYS A 233 -0.07 -5.46 -5.76
CA CYS A 233 -0.07 -4.37 -6.72
C CYS A 233 1.27 -4.25 -7.45
N ALA A 234 2.40 -4.43 -6.75
CA ALA A 234 3.73 -4.38 -7.37
C ALA A 234 3.90 -5.52 -8.38
N LEU A 235 3.45 -6.73 -8.04
CA LEU A 235 3.45 -7.84 -8.98
C LEU A 235 2.62 -7.55 -10.24
N ILE A 236 1.42 -6.98 -10.07
CA ILE A 236 0.54 -6.60 -11.19
C ILE A 236 1.21 -5.54 -12.07
N LEU A 237 1.70 -4.45 -11.47
CA LEU A 237 2.29 -3.33 -12.20
C LEU A 237 3.60 -3.71 -12.89
N SER A 238 4.38 -4.66 -12.35
CA SER A 238 5.59 -5.16 -13.02
C SER A 238 5.30 -5.88 -14.35
N ARG A 239 4.09 -6.41 -14.53
CA ARG A 239 3.63 -7.00 -15.81
C ARG A 239 2.85 -6.02 -16.68
N HIS A 240 2.20 -5.04 -16.04
CA HIS A 240 1.22 -4.16 -16.68
C HIS A 240 1.44 -2.71 -16.24
N GLU A 241 2.62 -2.18 -16.52
CA GLU A 241 3.08 -0.82 -16.12
C GLU A 241 2.14 0.32 -16.55
N TRP A 242 1.29 0.07 -17.55
CA TRP A 242 0.36 1.04 -18.12
C TRP A 242 -0.95 1.18 -17.34
N LEU A 243 -1.22 0.29 -16.36
CA LEU A 243 -2.47 0.32 -15.60
C LEU A 243 -2.58 1.60 -14.76
N THR A 244 -3.69 2.30 -14.95
CA THR A 244 -4.09 3.42 -14.07
C THR A 244 -4.62 2.89 -12.73
N PRO A 245 -4.73 3.74 -11.69
CA PRO A 245 -5.28 3.31 -10.39
C PRO A 245 -6.67 2.64 -10.48
N PHE A 246 -7.56 3.14 -11.34
CA PHE A 246 -8.85 2.50 -11.61
C PHE A 246 -8.71 1.09 -12.17
N GLN A 247 -7.83 0.91 -13.17
CA GLN A 247 -7.62 -0.38 -13.81
C GLN A 247 -6.94 -1.37 -12.85
N LEU A 248 -5.99 -0.91 -12.05
CA LEU A 248 -5.36 -1.72 -11.00
C LEU A 248 -6.37 -2.19 -9.96
N LYS A 249 -7.23 -1.29 -9.44
CA LYS A 249 -8.35 -1.65 -8.55
C LYS A 249 -9.28 -2.70 -9.18
N THR A 250 -9.54 -2.57 -10.48
CA THR A 250 -10.36 -3.52 -11.23
C THR A 250 -9.70 -4.89 -11.32
N VAL A 251 -8.38 -4.95 -11.57
CA VAL A 251 -7.63 -6.22 -11.58
C VAL A 251 -7.65 -6.86 -10.18
N LEU A 252 -7.43 -6.10 -9.11
CA LEU A 252 -7.58 -6.61 -7.74
C LEU A 252 -8.98 -7.17 -7.49
N PHE A 253 -10.02 -6.43 -7.85
CA PHE A 253 -11.41 -6.90 -7.71
C PHE A 253 -11.63 -8.25 -8.42
N LEU A 254 -11.25 -8.36 -9.69
CA LEU A 254 -11.46 -9.58 -10.48
C LEU A 254 -10.64 -10.77 -9.99
N THR A 255 -9.55 -10.53 -9.29
CA THR A 255 -8.64 -11.57 -8.79
C THR A 255 -8.82 -11.89 -7.31
N ALA A 256 -9.65 -11.13 -6.58
CA ALA A 256 -10.02 -11.42 -5.20
C ALA A 256 -10.69 -12.79 -5.06
N ALA A 257 -10.41 -13.53 -3.99
CA ALA A 257 -10.82 -14.93 -3.85
C ALA A 257 -12.34 -15.12 -3.92
N ASN A 258 -13.11 -14.26 -3.25
CA ASN A 258 -14.57 -14.27 -3.27
C ASN A 258 -15.21 -13.83 -4.60
N VAL A 259 -14.44 -13.25 -5.52
CA VAL A 259 -14.90 -12.83 -6.86
C VAL A 259 -14.50 -13.85 -7.92
N ALA A 260 -13.26 -14.35 -7.86
CA ALA A 260 -12.70 -15.33 -8.80
C ALA A 260 -13.24 -16.76 -8.62
N GLY A 261 -14.27 -16.95 -7.79
CA GLY A 261 -14.87 -18.27 -7.54
C GLY A 261 -14.00 -19.22 -6.72
N ARG A 262 -12.91 -18.72 -6.10
CA ARG A 262 -12.14 -19.47 -5.09
C ARG A 262 -12.94 -19.44 -3.79
N ARG A 263 -13.96 -20.29 -3.69
CA ARG A 263 -14.76 -20.44 -2.46
C ARG A 263 -13.90 -21.00 -1.35
N ASP A 264 -13.56 -20.17 -0.37
CA ASP A 264 -13.21 -20.63 0.96
C ASP A 264 -14.51 -20.72 1.80
N PRO A 265 -14.89 -21.91 2.30
CA PRO A 265 -16.06 -22.08 3.16
C PRO A 265 -16.00 -21.27 4.47
N THR A 266 -14.84 -20.75 4.85
CA THR A 266 -14.61 -20.08 6.14
C THR A 266 -14.81 -18.55 6.11
N TRP A 267 -14.88 -17.93 4.92
CA TRP A 267 -15.16 -16.49 4.83
C TRP A 267 -16.67 -16.21 5.00
N LEU A 268 -17.08 -16.09 6.26
CA LEU A 268 -18.40 -15.60 6.67
C LEU A 268 -18.40 -14.06 6.67
N GLY A 269 -18.30 -13.47 5.48
CA GLY A 269 -18.51 -12.03 5.31
C GLY A 269 -19.97 -11.65 5.50
N GLY A 270 -20.36 -11.41 6.76
CA GLY A 270 -21.62 -10.76 7.13
C GLY A 270 -22.30 -11.39 8.35
N THR A 271 -22.09 -10.80 9.54
CA THR A 271 -23.13 -10.84 10.57
C THR A 271 -24.14 -9.74 10.25
N ASP A 272 -25.37 -10.14 9.98
CA ASP A 272 -26.53 -9.28 10.16
C ASP A 272 -26.55 -8.82 11.63
N GLU A 273 -26.14 -7.57 11.89
CA GLU A 273 -26.59 -6.69 12.99
C GLU A 273 -26.02 -5.26 12.84
#